data_AF-A0A0F8YE60-F1
#
_entry.id   AF-A0A0F8YE60-F1
#
_cell.length_a   1.000
_cell.length_b   1.000
_cell.length_c   1.000
_cell.angle_alpha   90.00
_cell.angle_beta   90.00
_cell.angle_gamma   90.00
#
_symmetry.space_group_name_H-M   'P 1'
#
loop_
_entity.id
_entity.type
_entity.pdbx_description
1 polymer ?
#
loop_
_entity_poly.entity_id
_entity_poly.type
_entity_poly.pdbx_seq_one_letter_code
_entity_poly.pdbx_strand_id
1 'polypeptide(L)'
;MNNVMVHLTRLDNRSSAMVVEIEAVFFDPKTGVIGAEFHEVISPEKQDRLGTATAAFNSQWGHYLRTNYPDDEGLGTDIDFALGSFAEWLCQIEPMSARIIWSTGNDFSDAGILHQLLLDYIGNSDHITGRYWYSSSTMELSTISKVVFSNLDELTFNAVHAADIVKLKANFASDMMQSLNL
;
A
#
# COMPACT_ATOMS: atom_id res chain seq x y z
N MET A 1 -15.17 9.63 3.60
CA MET A 1 -14.53 8.85 2.52
C MET A 1 -13.75 7.75 3.22
N ASN A 2 -14.31 6.54 3.31
CA ASN A 2 -13.83 5.52 4.26
C ASN A 2 -13.03 4.41 3.60
N ASN A 3 -12.88 4.44 2.28
CA ASN A 3 -12.13 3.45 1.53
C ASN A 3 -10.74 4.01 1.26
N VAL A 4 -9.73 3.20 1.54
CA VAL A 4 -8.33 3.53 1.30
C VAL A 4 -7.77 2.50 0.34
N MET A 5 -7.34 2.92 -0.84
CA MET A 5 -6.58 2.06 -1.74
C MET A 5 -5.11 2.16 -1.34
N VAL A 6 -4.44 1.01 -1.19
CA VAL A 6 -3.01 0.96 -0.88
C VAL A 6 -2.23 0.27 -1.99
N HIS A 7 -1.00 0.72 -2.17
CA HIS A 7 0.01 0.05 -2.97
C HIS A 7 1.35 0.06 -2.26
N LEU A 8 2.01 -1.10 -2.22
CA LEU A 8 3.37 -1.22 -1.69
C LEU A 8 4.35 -1.49 -2.82
N THR A 9 5.40 -0.68 -2.89
CA THR A 9 6.56 -1.02 -3.73
C THR A 9 7.51 -1.91 -2.94
N ARG A 10 7.92 -3.02 -3.56
CA ARG A 10 8.87 -3.98 -3.01
C ARG A 10 10.02 -4.17 -3.98
N LEU A 11 11.21 -4.45 -3.47
CA LEU A 11 12.38 -4.69 -4.31
C LEU A 11 12.46 -6.13 -4.87
N ASP A 12 11.53 -7.01 -4.47
CA ASP A 12 11.42 -8.38 -4.96
C ASP A 12 9.97 -8.91 -4.76
N ASN A 13 9.65 -10.05 -5.35
CA ASN A 13 8.32 -10.67 -5.31
C ASN A 13 8.16 -11.72 -4.20
N ARG A 14 9.20 -11.98 -3.40
CA ARG A 14 9.16 -12.89 -2.25
C ARG A 14 8.36 -12.27 -1.10
N SER A 15 7.78 -13.12 -0.25
CA SER A 15 7.09 -12.69 0.98
C SER A 15 7.99 -11.94 1.96
N SER A 16 9.30 -12.20 1.91
CA SER A 16 10.33 -11.53 2.70
C SER A 16 10.90 -10.27 2.04
N ALA A 17 10.34 -9.83 0.90
CA ALA A 17 10.85 -8.66 0.20
C ALA A 17 10.64 -7.39 1.04
N MET A 18 11.65 -6.54 1.07
CA MET A 18 11.58 -5.26 1.77
C MET A 18 10.61 -4.33 1.04
N VAL A 19 9.72 -3.72 1.81
CA VAL A 19 8.84 -2.64 1.36
C VAL A 19 9.66 -1.36 1.34
N VAL A 20 9.67 -0.67 0.21
CA VAL A 20 10.46 0.56 0.01
C VAL A 20 9.62 1.79 -0.27
N GLU A 21 8.30 1.59 -0.42
CA GLU A 21 7.35 2.68 -0.63
C GLU A 21 5.98 2.24 -0.13
N ILE A 22 5.31 3.12 0.58
CA ILE A 22 3.89 3.02 0.90
C ILE A 22 3.20 4.16 0.17
N GLU A 23 2.33 3.80 -0.76
CA GLU A 23 1.44 4.74 -1.42
C GLU A 23 -0.01 4.41 -1.05
N ALA A 24 -0.80 5.42 -0.71
CA ALA A 24 -2.22 5.23 -0.44
C ALA A 24 -3.06 6.44 -0.84
N VAL A 25 -4.31 6.20 -1.20
CA VAL A 25 -5.30 7.26 -1.40
C VAL A 25 -6.60 6.91 -0.72
N PHE A 26 -7.23 7.91 -0.10
CA PHE A 26 -8.65 7.83 0.16
C PHE A 26 -9.42 7.91 -1.15
N PHE A 27 -10.51 7.14 -1.24
CA PHE A 27 -11.41 7.25 -2.37
C PHE A 27 -12.84 6.89 -2.00
N ASP A 28 -13.79 7.28 -2.86
CA ASP A 28 -15.16 6.85 -2.81
C ASP A 28 -15.46 5.91 -3.99
N PRO A 29 -15.63 4.59 -3.76
CA PRO A 29 -15.89 3.62 -4.81
C PRO A 29 -17.24 3.82 -5.51
N LYS A 30 -18.16 4.63 -4.96
CA LYS A 30 -19.45 4.91 -5.61
C LYS A 30 -19.35 6.03 -6.62
N THR A 31 -18.53 7.03 -6.31
CA THR A 31 -18.43 8.25 -7.11
C THR A 31 -17.15 8.35 -7.92
N GLY A 32 -16.14 7.53 -7.61
CA GLY A 32 -14.80 7.60 -8.20
C GLY A 32 -13.97 8.77 -7.69
N VAL A 33 -14.45 9.53 -6.71
CA VAL A 33 -13.71 10.69 -6.18
C VAL A 33 -12.50 10.19 -5.40
N ILE A 34 -11.31 10.63 -5.82
CA ILE A 34 -10.04 10.48 -5.10
C ILE A 34 -9.90 11.62 -4.10
N GLY A 35 -9.51 11.28 -2.87
CA GLY A 35 -9.33 12.21 -1.76
C GLY A 35 -7.87 12.43 -1.42
N ALA A 36 -7.59 12.56 -0.12
CA ALA A 36 -6.24 12.74 0.38
C ALA A 36 -5.33 11.58 -0.03
N GLU A 37 -4.07 11.90 -0.30
CA GLU A 37 -3.02 10.98 -0.73
C GLU A 37 -1.98 10.85 0.39
N PHE A 38 -1.29 9.72 0.44
CA PHE A 38 -0.18 9.42 1.32
C PHE A 38 0.92 8.76 0.52
N HIS A 39 2.13 9.22 0.75
CA HIS A 39 3.32 8.74 0.08
C HIS A 39 4.49 8.80 1.06
N GLU A 40 5.09 7.66 1.33
CA GLU A 40 6.34 7.57 2.08
C GLU A 40 7.28 6.56 1.41
N VAL A 41 8.50 7.02 1.11
CA VAL A 41 9.60 6.17 0.66
C VAL A 41 10.38 5.72 1.88
N ILE A 42 10.67 4.43 1.97
CA ILE A 42 11.34 3.83 3.11
C ILE A 42 12.74 3.43 2.70
N SER A 43 13.74 4.01 3.36
CA SER A 43 15.14 3.66 3.12
C SER A 43 15.41 2.25 3.60
N PRO A 44 15.92 1.35 2.73
CA PRO A 44 16.31 0.02 3.18
C PRO A 44 17.39 -0.02 4.25
N GLU A 45 18.32 0.94 4.22
CA GLU A 45 19.42 1.03 5.18
C GLU A 45 18.92 1.34 6.60
N LYS A 46 17.67 1.82 6.71
CA LYS A 46 16.97 2.15 7.96
C LYS A 46 15.91 1.11 8.34
N GLN A 47 15.93 -0.07 7.71
CA GLN A 47 15.04 -1.19 8.04
C GLN A 47 15.86 -2.30 8.72
N ASP A 48 15.65 -2.50 10.03
CA ASP A 48 16.43 -3.45 10.83
C ASP A 48 16.01 -4.93 10.63
N ARG A 49 15.31 -5.23 9.52
CA ARG A 49 14.79 -6.58 9.23
C ARG A 49 15.85 -7.45 8.57
N LEU A 50 16.45 -8.33 9.39
CA LEU A 50 17.10 -9.61 9.08
C LEU A 50 17.23 -9.98 7.59
N GLY A 51 18.20 -9.37 6.94
CA GLY A 51 18.73 -9.81 5.67
C GLY A 51 19.97 -9.01 5.37
N THR A 52 21.12 -9.66 5.19
CA THR A 52 22.32 -8.96 4.70
C THR A 52 21.92 -8.28 3.40
N ALA A 53 22.00 -6.94 3.33
CA ALA A 53 21.84 -6.22 2.07
C ALA A 53 22.80 -6.85 1.06
N THR A 54 22.25 -7.66 0.17
CA THR A 54 23.05 -8.34 -0.84
C THR A 54 23.43 -7.31 -1.90
N ALA A 55 24.51 -7.53 -2.64
CA ALA A 55 24.86 -6.65 -3.76
C ALA A 55 23.70 -6.52 -4.78
N ALA A 56 22.90 -7.58 -4.94
CA ALA A 56 21.69 -7.56 -5.77
C ALA A 56 20.64 -6.59 -5.24
N PHE A 57 20.42 -6.56 -3.92
CA PHE A 57 19.48 -5.66 -3.26
C PHE A 57 19.89 -4.19 -3.43
N ASN A 58 21.16 -3.84 -3.16
CA ASN A 58 21.65 -2.47 -3.34
C ASN A 58 21.52 -2.00 -4.79
N SER A 59 21.73 -2.92 -5.76
CA SER A 59 21.53 -2.59 -7.17
C SER A 59 20.06 -2.34 -7.51
N GLN A 60 19.13 -3.10 -6.92
CA GLN A 60 17.69 -2.90 -7.12
C GLN A 60 17.22 -1.58 -6.50
N TRP A 61 17.66 -1.27 -5.27
CA TRP A 61 17.37 0.00 -4.62
C TRP A 61 17.88 1.20 -5.43
N GLY A 62 19.15 1.16 -5.85
CA GLY A 62 19.72 2.23 -6.67
C GLY A 62 19.03 2.37 -8.03
N HIS A 63 18.54 1.27 -8.62
CA HIS A 63 17.75 1.34 -9.84
C HIS A 63 16.38 1.98 -9.58
N TYR A 64 15.69 1.58 -8.51
CA TYR A 64 14.41 2.16 -8.10
C TYR A 64 14.51 3.67 -7.88
N LEU A 65 15.52 4.15 -7.14
CA LEU A 65 15.74 5.58 -6.90
C LEU A 65 16.00 6.32 -8.21
N ARG A 66 16.91 5.86 -9.07
CA ARG A 66 17.19 6.54 -10.35
C ARG A 66 15.99 6.59 -11.29
N THR A 67 15.09 5.60 -11.21
CA THR A 67 13.89 5.55 -12.05
C THR A 67 12.78 6.46 -11.52
N ASN A 68 12.57 6.51 -10.20
CA ASN A 68 11.41 7.19 -9.60
C ASN A 68 11.74 8.56 -8.99
N TYR A 69 12.97 8.74 -8.50
CA TYR A 69 13.45 9.94 -7.81
C TYR A 69 14.88 10.29 -8.27
N PRO A 70 15.09 10.61 -9.56
CA PRO A 70 16.43 10.83 -10.13
C PRO A 70 17.19 11.99 -9.47
N ASP A 71 16.48 12.92 -8.82
CA ASP A 71 17.04 14.13 -8.21
C ASP A 71 17.24 14.01 -6.68
N ASP A 72 16.97 12.84 -6.07
CA ASP A 72 17.06 12.66 -4.61
C ASP A 72 17.72 11.32 -4.21
N GLU A 73 19.06 11.35 -4.12
CA GLU A 73 19.87 10.18 -3.71
C GLU A 73 19.81 9.90 -2.20
N GLY A 74 19.28 10.84 -1.41
CA GLY A 74 19.15 10.72 0.06
C GLY A 74 17.76 10.35 0.53
N LEU A 75 16.84 10.09 -0.40
CA LEU A 75 15.43 9.86 -0.13
C LEU A 75 15.23 8.58 0.71
N GLY A 76 14.33 8.69 1.68
CA GLY A 76 13.84 7.55 2.43
C GLY A 76 13.86 7.76 3.94
N THR A 77 12.72 7.52 4.58
CA THR A 77 12.53 7.55 6.03
C THR A 77 12.83 6.17 6.63
N ASP A 78 12.90 6.09 7.96
CA ASP A 78 12.87 4.81 8.65
C ASP A 78 11.45 4.22 8.64
N ILE A 79 11.36 2.90 8.76
CA ILE A 79 10.08 2.20 8.65
C ILE A 79 9.12 2.56 9.78
N ASP A 80 9.63 2.84 10.98
CA ASP A 80 8.81 3.20 12.14
C ASP A 80 8.16 4.58 11.92
N PHE A 81 8.89 5.54 11.36
CA PHE A 81 8.35 6.82 10.94
C PHE A 81 7.29 6.66 9.84
N ALA A 82 7.57 5.88 8.78
CA ALA A 82 6.62 5.69 7.70
C ALA A 82 5.31 5.05 8.18
N LEU A 83 5.40 4.05 9.06
CA LEU A 83 4.24 3.37 9.63
C LEU A 83 3.47 4.26 10.62
N GLY A 84 4.17 5.04 11.44
CA GLY A 84 3.56 6.04 12.32
C GLY A 84 2.82 7.12 11.53
N SER A 85 3.48 7.71 10.53
CA SER A 85 2.89 8.70 9.63
C SER A 85 1.68 8.16 8.87
N PHE A 86 1.74 6.90 8.41
CA PHE A 86 0.60 6.25 7.77
C PHE A 86 -0.57 6.08 8.73
N ALA A 87 -0.31 5.61 9.96
CA ALA A 87 -1.31 5.46 11.01
C ALA A 87 -1.98 6.81 11.37
N GLU A 88 -1.19 7.88 11.51
CA GLU A 88 -1.69 9.23 11.74
C GLU A 88 -2.51 9.75 10.57
N TRP A 89 -2.00 9.59 9.34
CA TRP A 89 -2.71 9.96 8.12
C TRP A 89 -4.06 9.26 8.00
N LEU A 90 -4.11 7.97 8.37
CA LEU A 90 -5.38 7.26 8.42
C LEU A 90 -6.35 8.01 9.36
N CYS A 91 -5.93 8.39 10.56
CA CYS A 91 -6.81 9.03 11.54
C CYS A 91 -7.34 10.43 11.13
N GLN A 92 -6.85 11.04 10.05
CA GLN A 92 -7.27 12.37 9.62
C GLN A 92 -8.73 12.45 9.14
N ILE A 93 -9.34 11.32 8.75
CA ILE A 93 -10.71 11.27 8.22
C ILE A 93 -11.58 10.31 9.04
N GLU A 94 -12.61 10.85 9.69
CA GLU A 94 -13.60 10.10 10.46
C GLU A 94 -14.81 9.64 9.61
N PRO A 95 -15.51 8.55 9.98
CA PRO A 95 -15.26 7.66 11.12
C PRO A 95 -14.20 6.58 10.82
N MET A 96 -13.21 6.44 11.70
CA MET A 96 -12.14 5.46 11.57
C MET A 96 -12.64 4.00 11.66
N SER A 97 -13.63 3.72 12.51
CA SER A 97 -14.09 2.36 12.83
C SER A 97 -14.73 1.62 11.64
N ALA A 98 -15.05 2.31 10.56
CA ALA A 98 -15.69 1.76 9.36
C ALA A 98 -14.75 1.75 8.14
N ARG A 99 -13.44 1.87 8.37
CA ARG A 99 -12.45 1.95 7.30
C ARG A 99 -12.30 0.63 6.57
N ILE A 100 -12.27 0.70 5.24
CA ILE A 100 -12.05 -0.45 4.37
C ILE A 100 -10.73 -0.22 3.62
N ILE A 101 -9.79 -1.15 3.77
CA ILE A 101 -8.50 -1.10 3.07
C ILE A 101 -8.60 -1.95 1.80
N TRP A 102 -8.37 -1.32 0.67
CA TRP A 102 -8.41 -1.93 -0.64
C TRP A 102 -7.00 -2.21 -1.15
N SER A 103 -6.81 -3.37 -1.79
CA SER A 103 -5.56 -3.72 -2.48
C SER A 103 -5.84 -4.63 -3.67
N THR A 104 -4.79 -5.00 -4.41
CA THR A 104 -4.95 -5.87 -5.60
C THR A 104 -5.40 -7.30 -5.27
N GLY A 105 -4.97 -7.86 -4.13
CA GLY A 105 -5.39 -9.20 -3.70
C GLY A 105 -4.72 -10.40 -4.39
N ASN A 106 -3.41 -10.33 -4.66
CA ASN A 106 -2.64 -11.54 -4.97
C ASN A 106 -2.12 -12.18 -3.67
N ASP A 107 -1.45 -13.34 -3.73
CA ASP A 107 -1.03 -14.18 -2.58
C ASP A 107 -0.20 -13.45 -1.50
N PHE A 108 0.20 -12.20 -1.76
CA PHE A 108 0.84 -11.27 -0.83
C PHE A 108 0.25 -9.86 -0.99
N SER A 109 -1.05 -9.72 -0.71
CA SER A 109 -1.75 -8.47 -0.94
C SER A 109 -1.12 -7.32 -0.15
N ASP A 110 -0.99 -6.15 -0.81
CA ASP A 110 -0.40 -4.94 -0.23
C ASP A 110 -1.02 -4.61 1.15
N ALA A 111 -2.34 -4.81 1.28
CA ALA A 111 -3.06 -4.63 2.54
C ALA A 111 -2.64 -5.62 3.65
N GLY A 112 -2.42 -6.89 3.31
CA GLY A 112 -2.00 -7.92 4.25
C GLY A 112 -0.58 -7.69 4.77
N ILE A 113 0.36 -7.37 3.87
CA ILE A 113 1.73 -7.02 4.24
C ILE A 113 1.74 -5.78 5.14
N LEU A 114 1.03 -4.72 4.75
CA LEU A 114 0.97 -3.48 5.51
C LEU A 114 0.35 -3.69 6.90
N HIS A 115 -0.69 -4.52 7.01
CA HIS A 115 -1.29 -4.88 8.29
C HIS A 115 -0.27 -5.57 9.20
N GLN A 116 0.49 -6.54 8.69
CA GLN A 116 1.51 -7.22 9.49
C GLN A 116 2.61 -6.25 9.93
N LEU A 117 3.08 -5.36 9.03
CA LEU A 117 4.08 -4.34 9.36
C LEU A 117 3.62 -3.44 10.50
N LEU A 118 2.37 -2.98 10.48
CA LEU A 118 1.82 -2.18 11.57
C LEU A 118 1.69 -2.96 12.88
N LEU A 119 1.29 -4.24 12.83
CA LEU A 119 1.25 -5.06 14.04
C LEU A 119 2.63 -5.23 14.66
N ASP A 120 3.66 -5.44 13.82
CA ASP A 120 5.05 -5.54 14.27
C ASP A 120 5.53 -4.21 14.88
N TYR A 121 5.21 -3.09 14.26
CA TYR A 121 5.50 -1.75 14.77
C TYR A 121 4.83 -1.49 16.13
N ILE A 122 3.53 -1.77 16.26
CA ILE A 122 2.78 -1.60 17.52
C ILE A 122 3.31 -2.52 18.62
N GLY A 123 3.63 -3.78 18.28
CA GLY A 123 4.15 -4.75 19.23
C GLY A 123 5.52 -4.36 19.81
N ASN A 124 6.27 -3.51 19.09
CA ASN A 124 7.59 -3.04 19.48
C ASN A 124 7.61 -1.59 19.98
N SER A 125 6.50 -0.85 19.91
CA SER A 125 6.45 0.57 20.30
C SER A 125 5.79 0.80 21.66
N ASP A 126 6.37 1.69 22.47
CA ASP A 126 5.78 2.17 23.73
C ASP A 126 4.60 3.15 23.50
N HIS A 127 4.23 3.40 22.24
CA HIS A 127 3.22 4.36 21.80
C HIS A 127 2.05 3.62 21.14
N ILE A 128 1.12 3.11 21.94
CA ILE A 128 -0.06 2.41 21.42
C ILE A 128 -1.25 3.36 21.38
N THR A 129 -1.55 3.91 20.20
CA THR A 129 -2.87 4.47 19.89
C THR A 129 -3.59 3.61 18.84
N GLY A 130 -4.24 2.54 19.31
CA GLY A 130 -5.42 1.99 18.65
C GLY A 130 -5.21 0.90 17.59
N ARG A 131 -6.28 0.10 17.39
CA ARG A 131 -6.42 -0.84 16.28
C ARG A 131 -6.81 -0.02 15.04
N TYR A 132 -5.93 0.05 14.03
CA TYR A 132 -6.11 0.98 12.90
C TYR A 132 -7.17 0.54 11.87
N TRP A 133 -7.26 -0.76 11.58
CA TRP A 133 -8.40 -1.37 10.88
C TRP A 133 -8.46 -2.87 11.22
N TYR A 134 -9.62 -3.49 10.99
CA TYR A 134 -9.77 -4.93 11.13
C TYR A 134 -9.29 -5.63 9.87
N SER A 135 -8.58 -6.76 10.00
CA SER A 135 -8.21 -7.60 8.84
C SER A 135 -9.43 -8.09 8.06
N SER A 136 -10.59 -8.21 8.70
CA SER A 136 -11.88 -8.48 8.07
C SER A 136 -12.47 -7.31 7.27
N SER A 137 -11.83 -6.13 7.33
CA SER A 137 -12.21 -4.91 6.61
C SER A 137 -11.24 -4.64 5.47
N THR A 138 -10.77 -5.69 4.81
CA THR A 138 -9.99 -5.60 3.57
C THR A 138 -10.86 -5.95 2.37
N MET A 139 -10.63 -5.27 1.25
CA MET A 139 -11.23 -5.56 -0.05
C MET A 139 -10.14 -5.81 -1.07
N GLU A 140 -10.33 -6.83 -1.90
CA GLU A 140 -9.34 -7.26 -2.87
C GLU A 140 -9.91 -7.13 -4.28
N LEU A 141 -9.21 -6.37 -5.13
CA LEU A 141 -9.61 -6.14 -6.52
C LEU A 141 -9.70 -7.45 -7.29
N SER A 142 -8.81 -8.41 -7.04
CA SER A 142 -8.85 -9.74 -7.64
C SER A 142 -10.15 -10.49 -7.29
N THR A 143 -10.65 -10.32 -6.06
CA THR A 143 -11.91 -10.94 -5.61
C THR A 143 -13.09 -10.34 -6.36
N ILE A 144 -13.16 -9.01 -6.46
CA ILE A 144 -14.24 -8.33 -7.20
C ILE A 144 -14.13 -8.60 -8.70
N SER A 145 -12.91 -8.63 -9.23
CA SER A 145 -12.63 -8.95 -10.63
C SER A 145 -13.11 -10.34 -11.01
N LYS A 146 -12.86 -11.37 -10.19
CA LYS A 146 -13.37 -12.73 -10.42
C LYS A 146 -14.90 -12.81 -10.44
N VAL A 147 -15.58 -11.95 -9.69
CA VAL A 147 -17.05 -11.88 -9.67
C VAL A 147 -17.60 -11.29 -10.97
N VAL A 148 -16.98 -10.24 -11.49
CA VAL A 148 -17.44 -9.56 -12.73
C VAL A 148 -16.94 -10.26 -14.00
N PHE A 149 -15.68 -10.69 -13.98
CA PHE A 149 -14.97 -11.28 -15.10
C PHE A 149 -14.56 -12.69 -14.71
N SER A 150 -15.31 -13.67 -15.21
CA SER A 150 -15.15 -15.07 -14.82
C SER A 150 -13.78 -15.69 -15.18
N ASN A 151 -12.97 -15.03 -16.02
CA ASN A 151 -11.68 -15.54 -16.55
C ASN A 151 -10.62 -14.42 -16.72
N LEU A 152 -10.36 -13.61 -15.69
CA LEU A 152 -9.19 -12.71 -15.70
C LEU A 152 -7.98 -13.43 -15.09
N ASP A 153 -6.95 -13.65 -15.92
CA ASP A 153 -5.71 -14.35 -15.52
C ASP A 153 -4.94 -13.55 -14.45
N GLU A 154 -4.79 -12.23 -14.65
CA GLU A 154 -4.14 -11.35 -13.67
C GLU A 154 -4.54 -9.87 -13.90
N LEU A 155 -4.69 -9.10 -12.81
CA LEU A 155 -4.92 -7.66 -12.89
C LEU A 155 -3.59 -6.91 -13.00
N THR A 156 -3.34 -6.30 -14.15
CA THR A 156 -2.14 -5.49 -14.37
C THR A 156 -2.48 -3.99 -14.37
N PHE A 157 -1.76 -3.21 -13.55
CA PHE A 157 -1.87 -1.75 -13.51
C PHE A 157 -0.55 -1.15 -13.98
N ASN A 158 -0.50 -0.70 -15.23
CA ASN A 158 0.73 -0.21 -15.86
C ASN A 158 0.92 1.28 -15.59
N ALA A 159 1.79 1.60 -14.64
CA ALA A 159 2.28 2.94 -14.40
C ALA A 159 3.72 2.88 -13.86
N VAL A 160 4.46 3.98 -14.04
CA VAL A 160 5.85 4.09 -13.54
C VAL A 160 5.84 4.35 -12.04
N HIS A 161 5.00 5.29 -11.59
CA HIS A 161 4.97 5.75 -10.21
C HIS A 161 3.86 5.06 -9.40
N ALA A 162 4.14 4.74 -8.13
CA ALA A 162 3.18 4.13 -7.24
C ALA A 162 1.92 5.00 -7.06
N ALA A 163 2.09 6.33 -7.01
CA ALA A 163 1.01 7.31 -6.95
C ALA A 163 0.01 7.18 -8.10
N ASP A 164 0.47 6.84 -9.30
CA ASP A 164 -0.41 6.60 -10.44
C ASP A 164 -1.06 5.21 -10.34
N ILE A 165 -0.31 4.20 -9.90
CA ILE A 165 -0.80 2.83 -9.71
C ILE A 165 -1.98 2.82 -8.72
N VAL A 166 -1.85 3.50 -7.58
CA VAL A 166 -2.89 3.50 -6.55
C VAL A 166 -4.18 4.18 -7.05
N LYS A 167 -4.05 5.24 -7.87
CA LYS A 167 -5.20 5.93 -8.49
C LYS A 167 -5.87 5.06 -9.55
N LEU A 168 -5.09 4.39 -10.40
CA LEU A 168 -5.62 3.43 -11.37
C LEU A 168 -6.39 2.29 -10.68
N LYS A 169 -5.86 1.77 -9.56
CA LYS A 169 -6.54 0.75 -8.74
C LYS A 169 -7.84 1.28 -8.13
N ALA A 170 -7.83 2.49 -7.58
CA ALA A 170 -9.01 3.11 -6.96
C ALA A 170 -10.12 3.38 -8.00
N ASN A 171 -9.75 3.87 -9.18
CA ASN A 171 -10.68 4.06 -10.30
C ASN A 171 -11.26 2.73 -10.76
N PHE A 172 -10.42 1.70 -10.92
CA PHE A 172 -10.89 0.36 -11.26
C PHE A 172 -11.88 -0.19 -10.20
N ALA A 173 -11.61 -0.01 -8.90
CA ALA A 173 -12.56 -0.37 -7.86
C ALA A 173 -13.91 0.33 -8.04
N SER A 174 -13.89 1.63 -8.36
CA SER A 174 -15.09 2.43 -8.58
C SER A 174 -15.88 1.94 -9.79
N ASP A 175 -15.22 1.74 -10.93
CA ASP A 175 -15.85 1.27 -12.17
C ASP A 175 -16.54 -0.08 -11.97
N MET A 176 -15.91 -0.97 -11.19
CA MET A 176 -16.44 -2.29 -10.88
C MET A 176 -17.64 -2.25 -9.95
N MET A 177 -17.58 -1.43 -8.90
CA MET A 177 -18.69 -1.25 -7.97
C MET A 177 -19.91 -0.63 -8.67
N GLN A 178 -19.69 0.36 -9.54
CA GLN A 178 -20.75 0.95 -10.36
C GLN A 178 -21.34 -0.07 -11.34
N SER A 179 -20.50 -0.87 -12.00
CA SER A 179 -20.96 -1.93 -12.91
C SER A 179 -21.82 -2.99 -12.22
N LEU A 180 -21.56 -3.25 -10.93
CA LEU A 180 -22.31 -4.18 -10.10
C LEU A 180 -23.52 -3.56 -9.39
N ASN A 181 -23.75 -2.24 -9.51
CA ASN A 181 -24.73 -1.47 -8.74
C ASN A 181 -24.59 -1.63 -7.21
N LEU A 182 -23.35 -1.66 -6.70
CA LEU A 182 -23.02 -1.79 -5.26
C LEU A 182 -22.76 -0.44 -4.56
#